data_AF-A0A2M9YTZ4-F1
#
_entry.id   AF-A0A2M9YTZ4-F1
#
_cell.length_a   1.000
_cell.length_b   1.000
_cell.length_c   1.000
_cell.angle_alpha   90.00
_cell.angle_beta   90.00
_cell.angle_gamma   90.00
#
_symmetry.space_group_name_H-M   'P 1'
#
loop_
_entity.id
_entity.type
_entity.pdbx_description
1 polymer ?
#
loop_
_entity_poly.entity_id
_entity_poly.type
_entity_poly.pdbx_seq_one_letter_code
_entity_poly.pdbx_strand_id
1 'polypeptide(L)'
;MFRNFLKLVFLPIRLISQLVRWIRFRFFRGNHYFLEVPSEFSSYRKSFFMRLLSSKDEDLFFTEFLSELKLLSQIPGLKKVSVLIQQPEYGFGETLSIGERLQILKESGVELEGFALTGGLKSLFLLGICNTRFCSEASEFFPVLPSAESFFFGNAGKKWGVKVETFQSGPYKSFGESFQRDKFSPKARENLNLLLKQMTTDLENLFQRYTKFSLKTFSEPFLSAKLLKERKFVTGFLNEEDFRENFLYEGYTNEEEKQKPRTKELTLSGLYRFSKLRNFKVFSKKEPVVAILPLKGNIHHDTIGKGDGKTEGISYHSVKNALKELREEQAVKAVILEVDSPGGSAFVSELLYQEILKLSKKKLVYAYVQNVSASGGYYLSCGASKIYSSPYSIVGSIGSISLRMDLKNLYSKLGVTKDRVGFYKYRDLLSEYGPIQADSKKLMEQEIRESEGLFYKRVADARKISVSTLDQRFGQGKVFTASQFLKDKMIDSITDFLGLVDDIKQELKTERIQLQYLPTLFTFQSFLKSLKPSFLSAFEFRKNEALSALLNESLGEARSSLKKKFLFSEGQFLFRSSFWNQG
;
A
#
# COMPACT_ATOMS: atom_id res chain seq x y z
N MET A 1 -35.47 12.48 14.43
CA MET A 1 -36.82 12.47 13.83
C MET A 1 -36.83 12.99 12.38
N PHE A 2 -36.23 14.14 12.08
CA PHE A 2 -36.23 14.76 10.74
C PHE A 2 -35.80 13.85 9.57
N ARG A 3 -34.72 13.07 9.72
CA ARG A 3 -34.26 12.11 8.69
C ARG A 3 -35.29 11.02 8.37
N ASN A 4 -36.02 10.55 9.37
CA ASN A 4 -37.03 9.50 9.17
C ASN A 4 -38.30 10.07 8.52
N PHE A 5 -38.66 11.31 8.86
CA PHE A 5 -39.72 12.06 8.18
C PHE A 5 -39.38 12.28 6.69
N LEU A 6 -38.18 12.77 6.37
CA LEU A 6 -37.72 12.90 4.98
C LEU A 6 -37.74 11.55 4.24
N LYS A 7 -37.30 10.46 4.89
CA LYS A 7 -37.34 9.12 4.27
C LYS A 7 -38.76 8.66 3.93
N LEU A 8 -39.76 9.05 4.73
CA LEU A 8 -41.17 8.77 4.51
C LEU A 8 -41.74 9.63 3.37
N VAL A 9 -41.49 10.93 3.39
CA VAL A 9 -41.92 11.89 2.35
C VAL A 9 -41.35 11.52 0.98
N PHE A 10 -40.06 11.16 0.91
CA PHE A 10 -39.41 10.74 -0.34
C PHE A 10 -39.56 9.25 -0.65
N LEU A 11 -40.32 8.48 0.13
CA LEU A 11 -40.47 7.04 -0.10
C LEU A 11 -41.05 6.71 -1.48
N PRO A 12 -42.12 7.38 -1.97
CA PRO A 12 -42.66 7.12 -3.30
C PRO A 12 -41.61 7.34 -4.40
N ILE A 13 -40.84 8.44 -4.31
CA ILE A 13 -39.76 8.77 -5.25
C ILE A 13 -38.66 7.70 -5.22
N ARG A 14 -38.30 7.20 -4.04
CA ARG A 14 -37.29 6.14 -3.87
C ARG A 14 -37.78 4.80 -4.44
N LEU A 15 -39.05 4.46 -4.27
CA LEU A 15 -39.65 3.25 -4.85
C LEU A 15 -39.74 3.35 -6.37
N ILE A 16 -40.13 4.51 -6.92
CA ILE A 16 -40.11 4.76 -8.37
C ILE A 16 -38.69 4.66 -8.91
N SER A 17 -37.70 5.29 -8.26
CA SER A 17 -36.28 5.18 -8.66
C SER A 17 -35.78 3.73 -8.63
N GLN A 18 -36.19 2.95 -7.62
CA GLN A 18 -35.85 1.54 -7.51
C GLN A 18 -36.54 0.70 -8.60
N LEU A 19 -37.81 0.97 -8.90
CA LEU A 19 -38.52 0.32 -9.99
C LEU A 19 -37.87 0.64 -11.34
N VAL A 20 -37.49 1.90 -11.59
CA VAL A 20 -36.74 2.31 -12.79
C VAL A 20 -35.40 1.60 -12.87
N ARG A 21 -34.66 1.48 -11.75
CA ARG A 21 -33.40 0.70 -11.71
C ARG A 21 -33.65 -0.77 -11.99
N TRP A 22 -34.70 -1.36 -11.43
CA TRP A 22 -35.07 -2.76 -11.63
C TRP A 22 -35.48 -3.04 -13.08
N ILE A 23 -36.35 -2.21 -13.66
CA ILE A 23 -36.72 -2.25 -15.07
C ILE A 23 -35.45 -2.12 -15.92
N ARG A 24 -34.63 -1.07 -15.70
CA ARG A 24 -33.39 -0.86 -16.45
C ARG A 24 -32.41 -2.03 -16.30
N PHE A 25 -32.34 -2.68 -15.13
CA PHE A 25 -31.48 -3.84 -14.88
C PHE A 25 -32.04 -5.12 -15.53
N ARG A 26 -33.36 -5.35 -15.47
CA ARG A 26 -34.05 -6.47 -16.13
C ARG A 26 -33.94 -6.41 -17.65
N PHE A 27 -33.98 -5.20 -18.21
CA PHE A 27 -33.72 -4.94 -19.63
C PHE A 27 -32.23 -4.70 -19.94
N PHE A 28 -31.36 -4.74 -18.92
CA PHE A 28 -29.92 -4.78 -19.09
C PHE A 28 -29.58 -6.18 -19.61
N ARG A 29 -28.99 -6.26 -20.80
CA ARG A 29 -28.74 -7.54 -21.50
C ARG A 29 -27.25 -7.88 -21.60
N GLY A 30 -26.42 -7.28 -20.76
CA GLY A 30 -24.98 -7.52 -20.80
C GLY A 30 -24.60 -8.70 -19.93
N ASN A 31 -23.95 -9.68 -20.54
CA ASN A 31 -23.43 -10.89 -19.90
C ASN A 31 -21.89 -10.95 -19.96
N HIS A 32 -21.24 -9.94 -20.56
CA HIS A 32 -19.79 -9.84 -20.72
C HIS A 32 -19.30 -8.53 -20.05
N TYR A 33 -18.18 -8.58 -19.32
CA TYR A 33 -17.57 -7.39 -18.68
C TYR A 33 -16.08 -7.26 -19.02
N PHE A 34 -15.63 -6.05 -19.35
CA PHE A 34 -14.21 -5.76 -19.57
C PHE A 34 -13.63 -5.22 -18.27
N LEU A 35 -12.62 -5.91 -17.78
CA LEU A 35 -11.92 -5.53 -16.57
C LEU A 35 -10.48 -5.17 -16.94
N GLU A 36 -10.12 -3.91 -16.70
CA GLU A 36 -8.73 -3.49 -16.73
C GLU A 36 -8.16 -3.55 -15.32
N VAL A 37 -7.15 -4.41 -15.12
CA VAL A 37 -6.36 -4.44 -13.89
C VAL A 37 -5.23 -3.42 -14.06
N PRO A 38 -5.22 -2.33 -13.27
CA PRO A 38 -4.25 -1.24 -13.43
C PRO A 38 -2.84 -1.67 -13.02
N SER A 39 -1.82 -0.94 -13.48
CA SER A 39 -0.44 -1.14 -13.03
C SER A 39 -0.22 -0.73 -11.57
N GLU A 40 -0.90 0.33 -11.12
CA GLU A 40 -0.75 0.92 -9.80
C GLU A 40 -2.09 1.26 -9.14
N PHE A 41 -2.07 1.36 -7.81
CA PHE A 41 -3.21 1.86 -7.01
C PHE A 41 -2.76 3.07 -6.21
N SER A 42 -3.62 4.08 -6.11
CA SER A 42 -3.29 5.24 -5.31
C SER A 42 -3.30 4.91 -3.82
N SER A 43 -2.30 5.44 -3.11
CA SER A 43 -2.21 5.38 -1.64
C SER A 43 -2.57 6.72 -0.98
N TYR A 44 -2.80 7.76 -1.78
CA TYR A 44 -3.05 9.11 -1.32
C TYR A 44 -4.21 9.73 -2.08
N ARG A 45 -4.92 10.64 -1.43
CA ARG A 45 -5.92 11.45 -2.13
C ARG A 45 -5.33 12.81 -2.44
N LYS A 46 -5.38 13.22 -3.71
CA LYS A 46 -5.00 14.57 -4.12
C LYS A 46 -5.95 15.60 -3.47
N SER A 47 -5.37 16.65 -2.87
CA SER A 47 -6.14 17.81 -2.39
C SER A 47 -6.90 18.50 -3.53
N PHE A 48 -7.91 19.32 -3.21
CA PHE A 48 -8.72 20.04 -4.21
C PHE A 48 -7.84 20.81 -5.22
N PHE A 49 -6.86 21.59 -4.73
CA PHE A 49 -5.94 22.33 -5.59
C PHE A 49 -5.06 21.41 -6.45
N MET A 50 -4.62 20.26 -5.93
CA MET A 50 -3.83 19.29 -6.70
C MET A 50 -4.64 18.63 -7.81
N ARG A 51 -5.92 18.33 -7.57
CA ARG A 51 -6.83 17.81 -8.61
C ARG A 51 -7.08 18.80 -9.74
N LEU A 52 -6.99 20.09 -9.45
CA LEU A 52 -7.13 21.15 -10.47
C LEU A 52 -5.87 21.25 -11.36
N LEU A 53 -4.70 20.90 -10.83
CA LEU A 53 -3.41 20.97 -11.53
C LEU A 53 -3.00 19.66 -12.23
N SER A 54 -3.47 18.50 -11.78
CA SER A 54 -3.21 17.22 -12.42
C SER A 54 -4.23 16.90 -13.52
N SER A 55 -3.96 15.87 -14.34
CA SER A 55 -4.99 15.27 -15.18
C SER A 55 -6.22 14.90 -14.35
N LYS A 56 -7.39 14.85 -15.00
CA LYS A 56 -8.69 14.53 -14.37
C LYS A 56 -8.81 13.07 -13.90
N ASP A 57 -7.78 12.25 -14.07
CA ASP A 57 -7.83 10.84 -13.71
C ASP A 57 -8.10 10.69 -12.22
N GLU A 58 -9.16 9.96 -11.89
CA GLU A 58 -9.55 9.69 -10.51
C GLU A 58 -8.53 8.74 -9.86
N ASP A 59 -8.16 9.03 -8.62
CA ASP A 59 -7.27 8.17 -7.85
C ASP A 59 -8.00 6.83 -7.57
N LEU A 60 -7.65 5.75 -8.27
CA LEU A 60 -8.21 4.42 -8.04
C LEU A 60 -7.57 3.76 -6.82
N PHE A 61 -8.35 3.53 -5.77
CA PHE A 61 -7.88 2.85 -4.56
C PHE A 61 -8.06 1.34 -4.67
N PHE A 62 -7.07 0.60 -4.16
CA PHE A 62 -7.07 -0.87 -4.19
C PHE A 62 -8.33 -1.50 -3.56
N THR A 63 -8.79 -0.95 -2.43
CA THR A 63 -9.96 -1.48 -1.71
C THR A 63 -11.28 -1.20 -2.44
N GLU A 64 -11.35 -0.10 -3.20
CA GLU A 64 -12.47 0.22 -4.08
C GLU A 64 -12.51 -0.76 -5.26
N PHE A 65 -11.36 -0.97 -5.91
CA PHE A 65 -11.21 -1.96 -6.99
C PHE A 65 -11.61 -3.38 -6.56
N LEU A 66 -11.13 -3.86 -5.40
CA LEU A 66 -11.55 -5.16 -4.87
C LEU A 66 -13.07 -5.25 -4.61
N SER A 67 -13.68 -4.14 -4.19
CA SER A 67 -15.13 -4.08 -3.97
C SER A 67 -15.90 -4.20 -5.28
N GLU A 68 -15.38 -3.63 -6.37
CA GLU A 68 -15.94 -3.80 -7.72
C GLU A 68 -15.83 -5.25 -8.19
N LEU A 69 -14.69 -5.90 -8.00
CA LEU A 69 -14.53 -7.32 -8.32
C LEU A 69 -15.49 -8.21 -7.52
N LYS A 70 -15.72 -7.90 -6.24
CA LYS A 70 -16.71 -8.61 -5.40
C LYS A 70 -18.14 -8.43 -5.93
N LEU A 71 -18.44 -7.30 -6.56
CA LEU A 71 -19.76 -7.07 -7.16
C LEU A 71 -19.95 -7.87 -8.44
N LEU A 72 -18.91 -8.02 -9.26
CA LEU A 72 -18.96 -8.82 -10.50
C LEU A 72 -19.42 -10.25 -10.23
N SER A 73 -18.92 -10.88 -9.16
CA SER A 73 -19.26 -12.27 -8.83
C SER A 73 -20.70 -12.48 -8.37
N GLN A 74 -21.47 -11.40 -8.27
CA GLN A 74 -22.84 -11.41 -7.77
C GLN A 74 -23.84 -11.07 -8.89
N ILE A 75 -23.36 -10.76 -10.10
CA ILE A 75 -24.20 -10.34 -11.22
C ILE A 75 -24.89 -11.55 -11.83
N PRO A 76 -26.23 -11.62 -11.80
CA PRO A 76 -26.96 -12.72 -12.40
C PRO A 76 -26.74 -12.74 -13.92
N GLY A 77 -26.37 -13.90 -14.47
CA GLY A 77 -26.22 -14.10 -15.91
C GLY A 77 -24.92 -13.54 -16.52
N LEU A 78 -23.96 -13.08 -15.70
CA LEU A 78 -22.60 -12.83 -16.18
C LEU A 78 -22.00 -14.16 -16.65
N LYS A 79 -21.57 -14.22 -17.91
CA LYS A 79 -21.00 -15.42 -18.53
C LYS A 79 -19.51 -15.31 -18.74
N LYS A 80 -19.01 -14.11 -19.03
CA LYS A 80 -17.62 -13.88 -19.45
C LYS A 80 -17.06 -12.59 -18.87
N VAL A 81 -15.78 -12.59 -18.51
CA VAL A 81 -15.01 -11.39 -18.18
C VAL A 81 -13.69 -11.42 -18.94
N SER A 82 -13.43 -10.40 -19.77
CA SER A 82 -12.12 -10.22 -20.37
C SER A 82 -11.28 -9.30 -19.49
N VAL A 83 -10.15 -9.81 -19.05
CA VAL A 83 -9.26 -9.22 -18.06
C VAL A 83 -8.00 -8.75 -18.76
N LEU A 84 -7.88 -7.45 -18.95
CA LEU A 84 -6.63 -6.84 -19.38
C LEU A 84 -5.74 -6.62 -18.17
N ILE A 85 -4.57 -7.26 -18.15
CA ILE A 85 -3.62 -7.19 -17.05
C ILE A 85 -2.48 -6.27 -17.46
N GLN A 86 -2.50 -5.03 -16.95
CA GLN A 86 -1.33 -4.18 -17.01
C GLN A 86 -0.23 -4.72 -16.09
N GLN A 87 1.02 -4.34 -16.34
CA GLN A 87 2.16 -4.78 -15.53
C GLN A 87 2.02 -4.28 -14.09
N PRO A 88 1.82 -5.17 -13.10
CA PRO A 88 1.62 -4.74 -11.73
C PRO A 88 2.89 -4.16 -11.11
N GLU A 89 2.83 -2.95 -10.56
CA GLU A 89 3.89 -2.33 -9.77
C GLU A 89 3.73 -2.59 -8.26
N TYR A 90 2.50 -2.82 -7.80
CA TYR A 90 2.18 -3.19 -6.42
C TYR A 90 2.68 -4.59 -6.01
N GLY A 91 2.64 -4.90 -4.72
CA GLY A 91 3.20 -6.13 -4.17
C GLY A 91 2.38 -7.40 -4.47
N PHE A 92 2.89 -8.54 -4.00
CA PHE A 92 2.18 -9.81 -4.14
C PHE A 92 0.93 -9.86 -3.27
N GLY A 93 0.84 -9.10 -2.18
CA GLY A 93 -0.35 -9.10 -1.35
C GLY A 93 -1.59 -8.60 -2.08
N GLU A 94 -1.43 -7.54 -2.88
CA GLU A 94 -2.48 -7.00 -3.73
C GLU A 94 -2.78 -7.97 -4.88
N THR A 95 -1.73 -8.46 -5.55
CA THR A 95 -1.81 -9.47 -6.61
C THR A 95 -2.66 -10.67 -6.20
N LEU A 96 -2.43 -11.21 -4.99
CA LEU A 96 -3.15 -12.37 -4.49
C LEU A 96 -4.60 -12.06 -4.16
N SER A 97 -4.91 -10.87 -3.65
CA SER A 97 -6.30 -10.49 -3.38
C SER A 97 -7.10 -10.33 -4.67
N ILE A 98 -6.49 -9.76 -5.72
CA ILE A 98 -7.09 -9.70 -7.06
C ILE A 98 -7.28 -11.12 -7.60
N GLY A 99 -6.24 -11.95 -7.51
CA GLY A 99 -6.27 -13.33 -7.94
C GLY A 99 -7.36 -14.16 -7.26
N GLU A 100 -7.55 -14.01 -5.94
CA GLU A 100 -8.64 -14.66 -5.20
C GLU A 100 -10.02 -14.24 -5.74
N ARG A 101 -10.20 -12.96 -6.08
CA ARG A 101 -11.47 -12.49 -6.66
C ARG A 101 -11.71 -13.02 -8.07
N LEU A 102 -10.66 -13.07 -8.91
CA LEU A 102 -10.74 -13.70 -10.22
C LEU A 102 -11.05 -15.20 -10.10
N GLN A 103 -10.41 -15.89 -9.15
CA GLN A 103 -10.67 -17.31 -8.92
C GLN A 103 -12.13 -17.56 -8.51
N ILE A 104 -12.69 -16.75 -7.60
CA ILE A 104 -14.10 -16.87 -7.19
C ILE A 104 -15.05 -16.58 -8.36
N LEU A 105 -14.73 -15.61 -9.22
CA LEU A 105 -15.47 -15.36 -10.46
C LEU A 105 -15.47 -16.61 -11.34
N LYS A 106 -14.30 -17.18 -11.60
CA LYS A 106 -14.14 -18.40 -12.39
C LYS A 106 -14.92 -19.58 -11.82
N GLU A 107 -14.85 -19.79 -10.51
CA GLU A 107 -15.58 -20.86 -9.79
C GLU A 107 -17.10 -20.67 -9.82
N SER A 108 -17.58 -19.43 -9.96
CA SER A 108 -19.02 -19.15 -10.13
C SER A 108 -19.56 -19.51 -11.53
N GLY A 109 -18.70 -20.02 -12.42
CA GLY A 109 -19.05 -20.42 -13.79
C GLY A 109 -18.84 -19.31 -14.83
N VAL A 110 -18.21 -18.20 -14.45
CA VAL A 110 -17.85 -17.12 -15.36
C VAL A 110 -16.55 -17.48 -16.09
N GLU A 111 -16.56 -17.42 -17.41
CA GLU A 111 -15.38 -17.61 -18.23
C GLU A 111 -14.45 -16.40 -18.15
N LEU A 112 -13.18 -16.62 -17.81
CA LEU A 112 -12.17 -15.56 -17.78
C LEU A 112 -11.23 -15.68 -18.98
N GLU A 113 -11.15 -14.61 -19.77
CA GLU A 113 -10.12 -14.44 -20.78
C GLU A 113 -9.12 -13.40 -20.32
N GLY A 114 -7.86 -13.76 -20.20
CA GLY A 114 -6.82 -12.84 -19.78
C GLY A 114 -5.97 -12.41 -20.97
N PHE A 115 -5.56 -11.14 -20.96
CA PHE A 115 -4.52 -10.62 -21.84
C PHE A 115 -3.44 -9.94 -21.00
N ALA A 116 -2.18 -10.19 -21.32
CA ALA A 116 -1.07 -9.41 -20.81
C ALA A 116 -0.10 -9.12 -21.97
N LEU A 117 0.22 -7.84 -22.19
CA LEU A 117 1.17 -7.45 -23.23
C LEU A 117 2.60 -7.84 -22.84
N THR A 118 2.95 -7.68 -21.57
CA THR A 118 4.25 -8.01 -20.99
C THR A 118 4.10 -8.08 -19.46
N GLY A 119 5.20 -8.35 -18.77
CA GLY A 119 5.30 -8.19 -17.32
C GLY A 119 6.17 -9.25 -16.68
N GLY A 120 5.97 -9.46 -15.39
CA GLY A 120 6.73 -10.42 -14.61
C GLY A 120 5.84 -11.49 -13.99
N LEU A 121 6.34 -12.05 -12.89
CA LEU A 121 5.68 -13.15 -12.19
C LEU A 121 4.27 -12.79 -11.68
N LYS A 122 4.02 -11.54 -11.29
CA LYS A 122 2.69 -11.05 -10.89
C LYS A 122 1.69 -11.05 -12.05
N SER A 123 2.10 -10.58 -13.22
CA SER A 123 1.28 -10.61 -14.44
C SER A 123 0.97 -12.06 -14.85
N LEU A 124 1.99 -12.92 -14.85
CA LEU A 124 1.86 -14.35 -15.16
C LEU A 124 0.96 -15.07 -14.15
N PHE A 125 1.02 -14.72 -12.87
CA PHE A 125 0.12 -15.26 -11.86
C PHE A 125 -1.35 -14.93 -12.16
N LEU A 126 -1.67 -13.64 -12.39
CA LEU A 126 -3.03 -13.21 -12.70
C LEU A 126 -3.53 -13.80 -14.03
N LEU A 127 -2.68 -13.79 -15.05
CA LEU A 127 -2.99 -14.37 -16.36
C LEU A 127 -3.27 -15.88 -16.21
N GLY A 128 -2.45 -16.59 -15.41
CA GLY A 128 -2.59 -18.01 -15.14
C GLY A 128 -3.92 -18.45 -14.51
N ILE A 129 -4.64 -17.53 -13.87
CA ILE A 129 -5.98 -17.81 -13.31
C ILE A 129 -7.03 -17.90 -14.42
N CYS A 130 -6.84 -17.18 -15.53
CA CYS A 130 -7.81 -17.13 -16.63
C CYS A 130 -7.93 -18.47 -17.36
N ASN A 131 -9.13 -18.75 -17.90
CA ASN A 131 -9.40 -19.94 -18.71
C ASN A 131 -8.58 -19.90 -20.00
N THR A 132 -8.70 -18.78 -20.72
CA THR A 132 -7.99 -18.48 -21.96
C THR A 132 -6.99 -17.36 -21.68
N ARG A 133 -5.77 -17.49 -22.21
CA ARG A 133 -4.62 -16.64 -21.87
C ARG A 133 -3.93 -16.18 -23.15
N PHE A 134 -4.13 -14.91 -23.47
CA PHE A 134 -3.58 -14.26 -24.64
C PHE A 134 -2.39 -13.35 -24.29
N CYS A 135 -1.52 -13.19 -25.26
CA CYS A 135 -0.48 -12.16 -25.33
C CYS A 135 -0.16 -11.90 -26.80
N SER A 136 0.58 -10.84 -27.12
CA SER A 136 1.07 -10.66 -28.49
C SER A 136 2.13 -11.71 -28.82
N GLU A 137 2.30 -12.07 -30.09
CA GLU A 137 3.36 -12.99 -30.51
C GLU A 137 4.77 -12.45 -30.19
N ALA A 138 4.91 -11.12 -30.15
CA ALA A 138 6.14 -10.42 -29.79
C ALA A 138 6.28 -10.19 -28.27
N SER A 139 5.33 -10.63 -27.45
CA SER A 139 5.38 -10.42 -26.01
C SER A 139 6.54 -11.16 -25.36
N GLU A 140 7.19 -10.48 -24.42
CA GLU A 140 8.22 -11.03 -23.54
C GLU A 140 7.82 -10.81 -22.08
N PHE A 141 8.13 -11.79 -21.23
CA PHE A 141 7.92 -11.73 -19.79
C PHE A 141 9.23 -11.95 -19.04
N PHE A 142 9.42 -11.20 -17.96
CA PHE A 142 10.64 -11.13 -17.17
C PHE A 142 10.32 -11.51 -15.71
N PRO A 143 10.05 -12.79 -15.41
CA PRO A 143 9.75 -13.21 -14.06
C PRO A 143 11.02 -13.13 -13.18
N VAL A 144 10.85 -12.62 -11.97
CA VAL A 144 11.89 -12.62 -10.94
C VAL A 144 11.41 -13.53 -9.81
N LEU A 145 12.09 -14.66 -9.63
CA LEU A 145 11.86 -15.54 -8.50
C LEU A 145 12.42 -14.92 -7.21
N PRO A 146 11.97 -15.37 -6.03
CA PRO A 146 12.44 -14.84 -4.75
C PRO A 146 13.97 -14.85 -4.67
N SER A 147 14.53 -13.64 -4.62
CA SER A 147 15.96 -13.40 -4.59
C SER A 147 16.22 -12.10 -3.83
N ALA A 148 17.47 -11.89 -3.42
CA ALA A 148 17.86 -10.70 -2.70
C ALA A 148 19.22 -10.22 -3.18
N GLU A 149 19.25 -8.97 -3.62
CA GLU A 149 20.46 -8.24 -3.97
C GLU A 149 20.48 -6.95 -3.17
N SER A 150 21.64 -6.56 -2.65
CA SER A 150 21.76 -5.38 -1.80
C SER A 150 23.08 -4.68 -2.06
N PHE A 151 23.03 -3.35 -2.05
CA PHE A 151 24.23 -2.53 -2.10
C PHE A 151 25.02 -2.64 -0.79
N PHE A 152 26.33 -2.75 -0.94
CA PHE A 152 27.29 -2.66 0.14
C PHE A 152 28.26 -1.50 -0.11
N PHE A 153 28.28 -0.56 0.82
CA PHE A 153 29.02 0.69 0.74
C PHE A 153 30.28 0.69 1.60
N GLY A 154 30.58 -0.38 2.36
CA GLY A 154 31.72 -0.41 3.28
C GLY A 154 33.07 -0.15 2.58
N ASN A 155 33.28 -0.70 1.37
CA ASN A 155 34.51 -0.44 0.60
C ASN A 155 34.56 1.00 0.06
N ALA A 156 33.43 1.56 -0.38
CA ALA A 156 33.34 2.96 -0.77
C ALA A 156 33.64 3.88 0.42
N GLY A 157 33.09 3.58 1.60
CA GLY A 157 33.37 4.29 2.84
C GLY A 157 34.86 4.29 3.18
N LYS A 158 35.51 3.13 3.16
CA LYS A 158 36.98 3.01 3.34
C LYS A 158 37.74 3.89 2.34
N LYS A 159 37.37 3.85 1.05
CA LYS A 159 38.00 4.64 -0.02
C LYS A 159 37.87 6.15 0.22
N TRP A 160 36.71 6.61 0.68
CA TRP A 160 36.45 8.05 0.89
C TRP A 160 36.75 8.54 2.30
N GLY A 161 37.13 7.67 3.23
CA GLY A 161 37.35 8.04 4.63
C GLY A 161 36.08 8.23 5.44
N VAL A 162 34.98 7.60 5.02
CA VAL A 162 33.71 7.52 5.76
C VAL A 162 33.65 6.17 6.46
N LYS A 163 33.62 6.18 7.79
CA LYS A 163 33.43 4.99 8.60
C LYS A 163 32.02 5.01 9.19
N VAL A 164 31.34 3.86 9.18
CA VAL A 164 30.04 3.71 9.84
C VAL A 164 30.18 2.78 11.03
N GLU A 165 29.81 3.31 12.19
CA GLU A 165 29.69 2.58 13.44
C GLU A 165 28.25 2.10 13.59
N THR A 166 28.08 0.81 13.85
CA THR A 166 26.78 0.16 13.94
C THR A 166 26.57 -0.37 15.35
N PHE A 167 25.41 -0.07 15.93
CA PHE A 167 24.97 -0.57 17.22
C PHE A 167 23.68 -1.32 16.99
N GLN A 168 23.70 -2.65 17.09
CA GLN A 168 22.57 -3.50 16.75
C GLN A 168 22.30 -4.50 17.87
N SER A 169 21.03 -4.83 18.06
CA SER A 169 20.59 -5.64 19.19
C SER A 169 20.76 -7.14 18.97
N GLY A 170 20.96 -7.60 17.73
CA GLY A 170 21.19 -9.02 17.42
C GLY A 170 21.94 -9.28 16.11
N PRO A 171 22.45 -10.52 15.93
CA PRO A 171 23.27 -10.90 14.78
C PRO A 171 22.50 -10.95 13.44
N TYR A 172 21.17 -10.98 13.46
CA TYR A 172 20.34 -11.01 12.24
C TYR A 172 19.84 -9.62 11.83
N LYS A 173 20.02 -8.59 12.68
CA LYS A 173 19.66 -7.20 12.37
C LYS A 173 20.68 -6.56 11.42
N SER A 174 20.64 -6.96 10.16
CA SER A 174 21.73 -6.76 9.19
C SER A 174 21.72 -5.43 8.43
N PHE A 175 20.74 -4.53 8.65
CA PHE A 175 20.66 -3.27 7.89
C PHE A 175 21.95 -2.42 7.94
N GLY A 176 22.62 -2.39 9.09
CA GLY A 176 23.89 -1.66 9.24
C GLY A 176 25.06 -2.28 8.48
N GLU A 177 24.98 -3.57 8.16
CA GLU A 177 26.04 -4.28 7.42
C GLU A 177 26.26 -3.68 6.03
N SER A 178 25.21 -3.18 5.37
CA SER A 178 25.30 -2.49 4.07
C SER A 178 26.24 -1.29 4.10
N PHE A 179 26.48 -0.68 5.26
CA PHE A 179 27.36 0.50 5.37
C PHE A 179 28.73 0.18 5.97
N GLN A 180 28.84 -0.93 6.70
CA GLN A 180 30.08 -1.34 7.38
C GLN A 180 30.89 -2.37 6.58
N ARG A 181 30.21 -3.20 5.78
CA ARG A 181 30.78 -4.39 5.11
C ARG A 181 30.71 -4.24 3.60
N ASP A 182 31.27 -5.23 2.91
CA ASP A 182 31.22 -5.42 1.46
C ASP A 182 30.29 -6.56 1.04
N LYS A 183 29.79 -7.35 2.01
CA LYS A 183 28.84 -8.45 1.83
C LYS A 183 28.14 -8.81 3.14
N PHE A 184 27.03 -9.53 3.03
CA PHE A 184 26.29 -10.09 4.16
C PHE A 184 27.18 -10.90 5.10
N SER A 185 26.96 -10.76 6.40
CA SER A 185 27.51 -11.67 7.41
C SER A 185 26.95 -13.09 7.23
N PRO A 186 27.63 -14.13 7.76
CA PRO A 186 27.12 -15.50 7.71
C PRO A 186 25.72 -15.65 8.31
N LYS A 187 25.43 -14.92 9.41
CA LYS A 187 24.13 -14.97 10.09
C LYS A 187 23.03 -14.26 9.29
N ALA A 188 23.30 -13.09 8.74
CA ALA A 188 22.37 -12.41 7.84
C ALA A 188 22.06 -13.28 6.61
N ARG A 189 23.08 -13.88 6.00
CA ARG A 189 22.94 -14.77 4.84
C ARG A 189 22.15 -16.03 5.18
N GLU A 190 22.38 -16.63 6.35
CA GLU A 190 21.63 -17.79 6.84
C GLU A 190 20.13 -17.50 6.91
N ASN A 191 19.73 -16.42 7.60
CA ASN A 191 18.31 -16.07 7.71
C ASN A 191 17.69 -15.66 6.38
N LEU A 192 18.42 -14.94 5.52
CA LEU A 192 17.95 -14.57 4.19
C LEU A 192 17.73 -15.80 3.29
N ASN A 193 18.65 -16.78 3.31
CA ASN A 193 18.48 -18.03 2.57
C ASN A 193 17.25 -18.81 3.05
N LEU A 194 17.01 -18.87 4.37
CA LEU A 194 15.82 -19.51 4.93
C LEU A 194 14.53 -18.79 4.51
N LEU A 195 14.53 -17.46 4.55
CA LEU A 195 13.41 -16.63 4.10
C LEU A 195 13.12 -16.90 2.62
N LEU A 196 14.12 -16.77 1.76
CA LEU A 196 13.96 -16.97 0.31
C LEU A 196 13.50 -18.38 -0.03
N LYS A 197 14.03 -19.41 0.65
CA LYS A 197 13.57 -20.79 0.47
C LYS A 197 12.09 -20.94 0.81
N GLN A 198 11.66 -20.40 1.95
CA GLN A 198 10.25 -20.47 2.36
C GLN A 198 9.35 -19.65 1.43
N MET A 199 9.78 -18.45 1.01
CA MET A 199 9.05 -17.64 0.02
C MET A 199 8.88 -18.40 -1.29
N THR A 200 9.92 -19.07 -1.80
CA THR A 200 9.80 -19.90 -3.00
C THR A 200 8.80 -21.05 -2.81
N THR A 201 8.80 -21.72 -1.66
CA THR A 201 7.80 -22.76 -1.35
C THR A 201 6.38 -22.20 -1.26
N ASP A 202 6.19 -21.06 -0.60
CA ASP A 202 4.88 -20.41 -0.48
C ASP A 202 4.37 -20.00 -1.87
N LEU A 203 5.26 -19.48 -2.72
CA LEU A 203 4.91 -19.07 -4.08
C LEU A 203 4.58 -20.25 -4.99
N GLU A 204 5.33 -21.36 -4.92
CA GLU A 204 5.00 -22.61 -5.62
C GLU A 204 3.58 -23.09 -5.24
N ASN A 205 3.26 -23.09 -3.94
CA ASN A 205 1.94 -23.50 -3.47
C ASN A 205 0.83 -22.58 -3.99
N LEU A 206 1.08 -21.26 -4.05
CA LEU A 206 0.13 -20.29 -4.58
C LEU A 206 -0.07 -20.50 -6.09
N PHE A 207 1.00 -20.62 -6.88
CA PHE A 207 0.90 -20.91 -8.31
C PHE A 207 0.16 -22.22 -8.57
N GLN A 208 0.52 -23.29 -7.88
CA GLN A 208 -0.15 -24.59 -8.02
C GLN A 208 -1.63 -24.52 -7.63
N ARG A 209 -1.99 -23.75 -6.60
CA ARG A 209 -3.39 -23.58 -6.17
C ARG A 209 -4.21 -22.83 -7.22
N TYR A 210 -3.74 -21.67 -7.66
CA TYR A 210 -4.51 -20.71 -8.45
C TYR A 210 -4.40 -20.93 -9.96
N THR A 211 -3.21 -21.23 -10.48
CA THR A 211 -2.96 -21.34 -11.92
C THR A 211 -2.85 -22.78 -12.41
N LYS A 212 -2.60 -23.73 -11.49
CA LYS A 212 -2.30 -25.15 -11.78
C LYS A 212 -0.96 -25.36 -12.50
N PHE A 213 -0.13 -24.33 -12.61
CA PHE A 213 1.23 -24.42 -13.13
C PHE A 213 2.24 -24.43 -11.99
N SER A 214 3.33 -25.18 -12.16
CA SER A 214 4.49 -25.11 -11.27
C SER A 214 5.27 -23.82 -11.53
N LEU A 215 5.94 -23.29 -10.50
CA LEU A 215 6.79 -22.10 -10.64
C LEU A 215 7.98 -22.36 -11.58
N LYS A 216 8.39 -23.63 -11.75
CA LYS A 216 9.40 -24.04 -12.73
C LYS A 216 9.01 -23.68 -14.16
N THR A 217 7.71 -23.60 -14.47
CA THR A 217 7.24 -23.12 -15.78
C THR A 217 7.70 -21.69 -16.07
N PHE A 218 8.06 -20.93 -15.04
CA PHE A 218 8.44 -19.52 -15.13
C PHE A 218 9.86 -19.22 -14.62
N SER A 219 10.73 -20.24 -14.50
CA SER A 219 12.05 -20.06 -13.88
C SER A 219 13.11 -19.41 -14.77
N GLU A 220 12.82 -19.24 -16.05
CA GLU A 220 13.75 -18.59 -16.98
C GLU A 220 13.63 -17.07 -16.88
N PRO A 221 14.76 -16.33 -16.97
CA PRO A 221 14.77 -14.88 -16.83
C PRO A 221 14.03 -14.15 -17.95
N PHE A 222 13.89 -14.82 -19.11
CA PHE A 222 13.21 -14.31 -20.30
C PHE A 222 12.26 -15.39 -20.80
N LEU A 223 10.96 -15.08 -20.87
CA LEU A 223 9.93 -15.98 -21.38
C LEU A 223 9.26 -15.32 -22.57
N SER A 224 9.54 -15.83 -23.77
CA SER A 224 8.84 -15.39 -24.99
C SER A 224 7.43 -15.97 -25.04
N ALA A 225 6.54 -15.28 -25.75
CA ALA A 225 5.18 -15.75 -26.03
C ALA A 225 5.17 -17.16 -26.64
N LYS A 226 6.11 -17.45 -27.56
CA LYS A 226 6.27 -18.77 -28.20
C LYS A 226 6.58 -19.87 -27.20
N LEU A 227 7.56 -19.63 -26.32
CA LEU A 227 7.93 -20.57 -25.28
C LEU A 227 6.78 -20.82 -24.29
N LEU A 228 6.06 -19.76 -23.90
CA LEU A 228 4.89 -19.90 -23.02
C LEU A 228 3.75 -20.67 -23.69
N LYS A 229 3.60 -20.56 -25.01
CA LYS A 229 2.64 -21.35 -25.80
C LYS A 229 3.07 -22.83 -25.89
N GLU A 230 4.34 -23.11 -26.12
CA GLU A 230 4.90 -24.48 -26.07
C GLU A 230 4.69 -25.15 -24.71
N ARG A 231 4.84 -24.38 -23.62
CA ARG A 231 4.54 -24.82 -22.24
C ARG A 231 3.05 -24.93 -21.93
N LYS A 232 2.18 -24.67 -22.91
CA LYS A 232 0.71 -24.64 -22.78
C LYS A 232 0.21 -23.64 -21.74
N PHE A 233 1.06 -22.68 -21.37
CA PHE A 233 0.65 -21.57 -20.52
C PHE A 233 -0.16 -20.57 -21.34
N VAL A 234 0.40 -19.99 -22.41
CA VAL A 234 -0.37 -19.14 -23.32
C VAL A 234 -1.24 -20.02 -24.22
N THR A 235 -2.52 -19.68 -24.37
CA THR A 235 -3.47 -20.45 -25.20
C THR A 235 -3.49 -19.95 -26.66
N GLY A 236 -3.22 -18.66 -26.89
CA GLY A 236 -3.25 -18.06 -28.21
C GLY A 236 -2.51 -16.73 -28.27
N PHE A 237 -2.26 -16.25 -29.49
CA PHE A 237 -1.70 -14.93 -29.72
C PHE A 237 -2.80 -14.00 -30.21
N LEU A 238 -2.79 -12.78 -29.70
CA LEU A 238 -3.72 -11.72 -30.06
C LEU A 238 -3.03 -10.37 -29.82
N ASN A 239 -3.38 -9.31 -30.55
CA ASN A 239 -2.92 -7.97 -30.21
C ASN A 239 -3.82 -7.34 -29.15
N GLU A 240 -3.35 -6.30 -28.45
CA GLU A 240 -4.14 -5.68 -27.39
C GLU A 240 -5.42 -5.03 -27.94
N GLU A 241 -5.32 -4.34 -29.08
CA GLU A 241 -6.48 -3.73 -29.76
C GLU A 241 -7.49 -4.81 -30.14
N ASP A 242 -7.04 -5.87 -30.81
CA ASP A 242 -7.89 -7.00 -31.15
C ASP A 242 -8.47 -7.68 -29.90
N PHE A 243 -7.77 -7.74 -28.77
CA PHE A 243 -8.32 -8.27 -27.52
C PHE A 243 -9.42 -7.37 -26.93
N ARG A 244 -9.21 -6.05 -26.95
CA ARG A 244 -10.21 -5.06 -26.52
C ARG A 244 -11.44 -5.09 -27.43
N GLU A 245 -11.25 -5.29 -28.73
CA GLU A 245 -12.35 -5.42 -29.70
C GLU A 245 -13.05 -6.79 -29.62
N ASN A 246 -12.28 -7.88 -29.46
CA ASN A 246 -12.79 -9.24 -29.31
C ASN A 246 -13.52 -9.47 -27.98
N PHE A 247 -13.23 -8.64 -26.96
CA PHE A 247 -14.06 -8.60 -25.76
C PHE A 247 -15.52 -8.26 -26.09
N LEU A 248 -15.75 -7.33 -27.02
CA LEU A 248 -17.09 -6.92 -27.42
C LEU A 248 -17.72 -7.93 -28.39
N TYR A 249 -16.90 -8.60 -29.24
CA TYR A 249 -17.35 -9.46 -30.33
C TYR A 249 -16.47 -10.72 -30.47
N GLU A 250 -17.03 -11.91 -30.29
CA GLU A 250 -16.26 -13.15 -30.42
C GLU A 250 -15.82 -13.40 -31.87
N GLY A 251 -14.51 -13.49 -32.12
CA GLY A 251 -13.96 -13.84 -33.43
C GLY A 251 -13.87 -12.70 -34.45
N TYR A 252 -13.95 -11.44 -34.01
CA TYR A 252 -13.84 -10.29 -34.89
C TYR A 252 -12.42 -10.14 -35.44
N THR A 253 -12.29 -10.23 -36.76
CA THR A 253 -11.10 -9.84 -37.50
C THR A 253 -11.40 -8.55 -38.26
N ASN A 254 -10.49 -7.59 -38.19
CA ASN A 254 -10.71 -6.20 -38.63
C ASN A 254 -11.02 -6.01 -40.13
N GLU A 255 -11.14 -7.08 -40.91
CA GLU A 255 -11.11 -7.00 -42.37
C GLU A 255 -12.46 -7.23 -43.07
N GLU A 256 -13.48 -7.90 -42.51
CA GLU A 256 -14.64 -8.29 -43.35
C GLU A 256 -16.06 -8.26 -42.73
N GLU A 257 -16.27 -7.98 -41.43
CA GLU A 257 -17.61 -8.10 -40.82
C GLU A 257 -18.41 -6.79 -40.70
N LYS A 258 -19.53 -6.69 -41.44
CA LYS A 258 -20.51 -5.58 -41.35
C LYS A 258 -21.53 -5.69 -40.21
N GLN A 259 -21.52 -6.76 -39.42
CA GLN A 259 -22.50 -6.97 -38.34
C GLN A 259 -21.85 -7.43 -37.05
N LYS A 260 -21.56 -6.45 -36.19
CA LYS A 260 -21.18 -6.64 -34.78
C LYS A 260 -22.26 -7.48 -34.04
N PRO A 261 -21.91 -8.60 -33.36
CA PRO A 261 -22.85 -9.38 -32.56
C PRO A 261 -23.60 -8.55 -31.49
N ARG A 262 -24.74 -9.07 -31.02
CA ARG A 262 -25.62 -8.44 -30.00
C ARG A 262 -25.12 -8.56 -28.56
N THR A 263 -23.87 -8.92 -28.31
CA THR A 263 -23.28 -8.93 -26.95
C THR A 263 -23.27 -7.52 -26.40
N LYS A 264 -23.83 -7.33 -25.20
CA LYS A 264 -23.87 -6.00 -24.57
C LYS A 264 -22.81 -5.92 -23.49
N GLU A 265 -21.98 -4.90 -23.55
CA GLU A 265 -21.01 -4.58 -22.51
C GLU A 265 -21.74 -4.20 -21.20
N LEU A 266 -21.33 -4.82 -20.10
CA LEU A 266 -21.59 -4.28 -18.78
C LEU A 266 -20.58 -3.18 -18.49
N THR A 267 -21.03 -1.94 -18.40
CA THR A 267 -20.17 -0.79 -18.04
C THR A 267 -20.06 -0.63 -16.52
N LEU A 268 -19.06 0.14 -16.05
CA LEU A 268 -18.98 0.61 -14.65
C LEU A 268 -20.30 1.25 -14.18
N SER A 269 -20.98 1.99 -15.06
CA SER A 269 -22.29 2.57 -14.74
C SER A 269 -23.38 1.50 -14.52
N GLY A 270 -23.28 0.35 -15.20
CA GLY A 270 -24.13 -0.82 -15.00
C GLY A 270 -23.83 -1.51 -13.66
N LEU A 271 -22.55 -1.66 -13.30
CA LEU A 271 -22.11 -2.15 -11.99
C LEU A 271 -22.63 -1.27 -10.85
N TYR A 272 -22.51 0.04 -10.98
CA TYR A 272 -23.03 0.99 -9.99
C TYR A 272 -24.54 0.85 -9.82
N ARG A 273 -25.29 0.74 -10.93
CA ARG A 273 -26.75 0.51 -10.90
C ARG A 273 -27.09 -0.81 -10.20
N PHE A 274 -26.37 -1.89 -10.52
CA PHE A 274 -26.55 -3.19 -9.88
C PHE A 274 -26.30 -3.12 -8.36
N SER A 275 -25.20 -2.50 -7.95
CA SER A 275 -24.89 -2.27 -6.54
C SER A 275 -26.00 -1.49 -5.83
N LYS A 276 -26.47 -0.38 -6.40
CA LYS A 276 -27.57 0.41 -5.84
C LYS A 276 -28.89 -0.34 -5.79
N LEU A 277 -29.18 -1.17 -6.81
CA LEU A 277 -30.37 -2.01 -6.85
C LEU A 277 -30.36 -3.02 -5.69
N ARG A 278 -29.28 -3.79 -5.57
CA ARG A 278 -29.12 -4.84 -4.55
C ARG A 278 -29.06 -4.28 -3.13
N ASN A 279 -28.47 -3.10 -2.98
CA ASN A 279 -28.31 -2.47 -1.67
C ASN A 279 -29.53 -1.65 -1.23
N PHE A 280 -30.58 -1.54 -2.05
CA PHE A 280 -31.77 -0.77 -1.72
C PHE A 280 -32.48 -1.31 -0.47
N LYS A 281 -32.81 -0.41 0.45
CA LYS A 281 -33.71 -0.66 1.58
C LYS A 281 -34.68 0.52 1.71
N VAL A 282 -35.95 0.19 1.89
CA VAL A 282 -37.03 1.15 2.21
C VAL A 282 -36.63 1.99 3.43
N PHE A 283 -36.23 1.31 4.50
CA PHE A 283 -35.67 1.92 5.71
C PHE A 283 -34.20 1.54 5.86
N SER A 284 -33.27 2.45 5.55
CA SER A 284 -31.85 2.22 5.84
C SER A 284 -31.55 2.40 7.33
N LYS A 285 -31.04 1.36 7.98
CA LYS A 285 -30.38 1.46 9.28
C LYS A 285 -29.00 2.10 9.07
N LYS A 286 -28.45 2.73 10.12
CA LYS A 286 -27.07 3.23 10.06
C LYS A 286 -26.15 2.01 10.05
N GLU A 287 -25.39 1.83 8.99
CA GLU A 287 -24.44 0.74 8.89
C GLU A 287 -23.21 1.06 9.77
N PRO A 288 -22.65 0.07 10.47
CA PRO A 288 -21.43 0.28 11.22
C PRO A 288 -20.29 0.62 10.26
N VAL A 289 -19.49 1.63 10.62
CA VAL A 289 -18.34 2.05 9.81
C VAL A 289 -17.13 1.23 10.22
N VAL A 290 -16.41 0.70 9.23
CA VAL A 290 -15.09 0.10 9.39
C VAL A 290 -14.11 1.01 8.66
N ALA A 291 -13.26 1.68 9.43
CA ALA A 291 -12.28 2.61 8.86
C ALA A 291 -10.99 1.86 8.50
N ILE A 292 -10.37 2.25 7.39
CA ILE A 292 -9.10 1.71 6.92
C ILE A 292 -8.06 2.82 7.01
N LEU A 293 -7.05 2.62 7.83
CA LEU A 293 -5.95 3.55 8.03
C LEU A 293 -4.67 2.96 7.42
N PRO A 294 -4.21 3.46 6.26
CA PRO A 294 -2.98 2.99 5.63
C PRO A 294 -1.75 3.43 6.43
N LEU A 295 -0.91 2.46 6.75
CA LEU A 295 0.40 2.62 7.39
C LEU A 295 1.47 2.07 6.44
N LYS A 296 1.75 2.84 5.38
CA LYS A 296 2.65 2.45 4.28
C LYS A 296 3.98 3.20 4.33
N GLY A 297 5.08 2.51 4.04
CA GLY A 297 6.43 3.07 3.94
C GLY A 297 7.18 3.15 5.27
N ASN A 298 8.31 3.88 5.26
CA ASN A 298 9.17 4.03 6.44
C ASN A 298 8.48 4.84 7.55
N ILE A 299 8.79 4.50 8.81
CA ILE A 299 8.37 5.28 9.98
C ILE A 299 9.39 6.37 10.23
N HIS A 300 9.01 7.62 9.96
CA HIS A 300 9.91 8.77 10.02
C HIS A 300 10.00 9.35 11.43
N HIS A 301 11.16 9.94 11.74
CA HIS A 301 11.39 10.69 12.97
C HIS A 301 10.78 12.12 12.87
N ASP A 302 9.48 12.24 12.54
CA ASP A 302 8.79 13.54 12.45
C ASP A 302 7.88 13.77 13.67
N THR A 303 8.43 14.45 14.67
CA THR A 303 7.73 14.81 15.92
C THR A 303 7.49 16.31 16.04
N ILE A 304 7.95 17.11 15.07
CA ILE A 304 7.93 18.58 15.14
C ILE A 304 6.64 19.15 14.52
N GLY A 305 5.84 18.33 13.81
CA GLY A 305 4.54 18.74 13.27
C GLY A 305 4.63 19.76 12.13
N LYS A 306 5.85 20.24 11.84
CA LYS A 306 6.24 20.82 10.57
C LYS A 306 6.55 19.67 9.63
N GLY A 307 5.52 18.88 9.29
CA GLY A 307 5.62 17.90 8.22
C GLY A 307 6.25 18.61 7.04
N ASP A 308 7.49 18.25 6.74
CA ASP A 308 8.31 18.87 5.73
C ASP A 308 7.76 18.60 4.32
N GLY A 309 6.58 17.99 4.22
CA GLY A 309 5.88 17.69 2.98
C GLY A 309 6.58 16.61 2.17
N LYS A 310 7.61 15.97 2.75
CA LYS A 310 8.51 15.04 2.07
C LYS A 310 8.28 13.58 2.40
N THR A 311 7.49 13.23 3.41
CA THR A 311 7.48 11.84 3.85
C THR A 311 6.44 11.03 3.09
N GLU A 312 6.87 10.42 1.98
CA GLU A 312 6.39 9.08 1.62
C GLU A 312 6.68 8.17 2.83
N GLY A 313 5.66 7.89 3.65
CA GLY A 313 5.82 7.10 4.87
C GLY A 313 4.86 7.43 6.00
N ILE A 314 5.11 6.81 7.15
CA ILE A 314 4.32 6.94 8.38
C ILE A 314 4.91 8.07 9.23
N SER A 315 4.11 9.10 9.50
CA SER A 315 4.48 10.23 10.38
C SER A 315 3.68 10.23 11.68
N TYR A 316 4.31 10.66 12.79
CA TYR A 316 3.69 10.61 14.11
C TYR A 316 2.40 11.43 14.20
N HIS A 317 2.46 12.72 13.84
CA HIS A 317 1.33 13.63 14.03
C HIS A 317 0.12 13.31 13.16
N SER A 318 0.36 12.96 11.89
CA SER A 318 -0.71 12.59 10.96
C SER A 318 -1.47 11.37 11.47
N VAL A 319 -0.73 10.30 11.79
CA VAL A 319 -1.33 9.03 12.25
C VAL A 319 -1.94 9.19 13.64
N LYS A 320 -1.29 9.90 14.57
CA LYS A 320 -1.85 10.19 15.90
C LYS A 320 -3.20 10.89 15.80
N ASN A 321 -3.32 11.92 14.97
CA ASN A 321 -4.56 12.68 14.82
C ASN A 321 -5.66 11.79 14.22
N ALA A 322 -5.34 11.02 13.18
CA ALA A 322 -6.28 10.05 12.61
C ALA A 322 -6.74 9.01 13.66
N LEU A 323 -5.82 8.44 14.44
CA LEU A 323 -6.16 7.48 15.51
C LEU A 323 -7.04 8.12 16.60
N LYS A 324 -6.79 9.39 16.95
CA LYS A 324 -7.62 10.14 17.90
C LYS A 324 -9.04 10.35 17.37
N GLU A 325 -9.17 10.80 16.12
CA GLU A 325 -10.47 11.01 15.46
C GLU A 325 -11.26 9.69 15.37
N LEU A 326 -10.60 8.61 14.95
CA LEU A 326 -11.20 7.26 14.89
C LEU A 326 -11.68 6.76 16.27
N ARG A 327 -10.94 7.11 17.33
CA ARG A 327 -11.29 6.76 18.71
C ARG A 327 -12.52 7.50 19.20
N GLU A 328 -12.72 8.75 18.77
CA GLU A 328 -13.80 9.64 19.18
C GLU A 328 -15.06 9.49 18.31
N GLU A 329 -14.92 9.06 17.05
CA GLU A 329 -16.04 8.87 16.12
C GLU A 329 -16.93 7.68 16.54
N GLN A 330 -18.20 7.96 16.85
CA GLN A 330 -19.16 6.96 17.34
C GLN A 330 -19.64 5.98 16.24
N ALA A 331 -19.65 6.43 14.98
CA ALA A 331 -20.05 5.61 13.83
C ALA A 331 -19.04 4.49 13.53
N VAL A 332 -17.75 4.74 13.78
CA VAL A 332 -16.66 3.77 13.60
C VAL A 332 -16.78 2.69 14.67
N LYS A 333 -16.93 1.43 14.23
CA LYS A 333 -17.02 0.25 15.11
C LYS A 333 -15.74 -0.59 15.08
N ALA A 334 -15.05 -0.60 13.94
CA ALA A 334 -13.76 -1.25 13.79
C ALA A 334 -12.79 -0.40 12.96
N VAL A 335 -11.50 -0.64 13.15
CA VAL A 335 -10.41 -0.01 12.40
C VAL A 335 -9.48 -1.10 11.87
N ILE A 336 -9.17 -1.03 10.58
CA ILE A 336 -8.13 -1.83 9.93
C ILE A 336 -6.90 -0.94 9.76
N LEU A 337 -5.80 -1.31 10.40
CA LEU A 337 -4.48 -0.75 10.14
C LEU A 337 -3.88 -1.52 8.96
N GLU A 338 -3.89 -0.95 7.77
CA GLU A 338 -3.30 -1.58 6.58
C GLU A 338 -1.79 -1.33 6.59
N VAL A 339 -1.03 -2.30 7.07
CA VAL A 339 0.42 -2.18 7.32
C VAL A 339 1.21 -2.67 6.11
N ASP A 340 2.02 -1.77 5.56
CA ASP A 340 3.05 -2.09 4.57
C ASP A 340 4.33 -1.30 4.86
N SER A 341 5.07 -1.74 5.87
CA SER A 341 6.19 -0.98 6.43
C SER A 341 7.38 -1.87 6.83
N PRO A 342 8.61 -1.52 6.39
CA PRO A 342 9.84 -2.13 6.88
C PRO A 342 10.24 -1.62 8.27
N GLY A 343 9.48 -0.67 8.84
CA GLY A 343 9.75 -0.01 10.12
C GLY A 343 10.44 1.34 9.95
N GLY A 344 11.23 1.74 10.94
CA GLY A 344 11.90 3.04 10.98
C GLY A 344 12.20 3.48 12.40
N SER A 345 11.87 4.74 12.73
CA SER A 345 12.06 5.32 14.07
C SER A 345 11.45 4.46 15.18
N ALA A 346 12.30 3.93 16.08
CA ALA A 346 11.86 3.20 17.26
C ALA A 346 11.01 4.09 18.19
N PHE A 347 11.41 5.36 18.35
CA PHE A 347 10.68 6.34 19.15
C PHE A 347 9.26 6.57 18.64
N VAL A 348 9.11 6.87 17.35
CA VAL A 348 7.77 7.09 16.76
C VAL A 348 6.94 5.81 16.75
N SER A 349 7.58 4.65 16.56
CA SER A 349 6.91 3.36 16.64
C SER A 349 6.27 3.14 18.02
N GLU A 350 6.99 3.40 19.12
CA GLU A 350 6.42 3.29 20.48
C GLU A 350 5.30 4.32 20.70
N LEU A 351 5.47 5.58 20.28
CA LEU A 351 4.43 6.58 20.47
C LEU A 351 3.14 6.23 19.74
N LEU A 352 3.23 5.75 18.50
CA LEU A 352 2.08 5.31 17.73
C LEU A 352 1.48 4.02 18.27
N TYR A 353 2.30 3.06 18.71
CA TYR A 353 1.84 1.85 19.40
C TYR A 353 0.97 2.19 20.61
N GLN A 354 1.39 3.16 21.44
CA GLN A 354 0.58 3.60 22.59
C GLN A 354 -0.75 4.22 22.16
N GLU A 355 -0.82 4.97 21.06
CA GLU A 355 -2.09 5.49 20.53
C GLU A 355 -2.98 4.40 19.93
N ILE A 356 -2.40 3.41 19.26
CA ILE A 356 -3.12 2.23 18.76
C ILE A 356 -3.69 1.44 19.94
N LEU A 357 -2.92 1.22 21.02
CA LEU A 357 -3.42 0.57 22.24
C LEU A 357 -4.57 1.35 22.89
N LYS A 358 -4.52 2.69 22.91
CA LYS A 358 -5.64 3.51 23.42
C LYS A 358 -6.88 3.36 22.54
N LEU A 359 -6.71 3.21 21.22
CA LEU A 359 -7.81 2.96 20.29
C LEU A 359 -8.40 1.55 20.49
N SER A 360 -7.55 0.51 20.61
CA SER A 360 -7.99 -0.88 20.76
C SER A 360 -8.73 -1.16 22.08
N LYS A 361 -8.52 -0.32 23.10
CA LYS A 361 -9.34 -0.32 24.33
C LYS A 361 -10.80 0.13 24.12
N LYS A 362 -11.11 0.83 23.02
CA LYS A 362 -12.45 1.38 22.74
C LYS A 362 -13.11 0.84 21.48
N LYS A 363 -12.33 0.34 20.52
CA LYS A 363 -12.78 -0.10 19.20
C LYS A 363 -12.12 -1.44 18.86
N LEU A 364 -12.73 -2.23 17.98
CA LEU A 364 -12.05 -3.38 17.40
C LEU A 364 -10.95 -2.88 16.46
N VAL A 365 -9.70 -3.28 16.68
CA VAL A 365 -8.56 -2.88 15.85
C VAL A 365 -7.89 -4.12 15.29
N TYR A 366 -7.77 -4.18 13.98
CA TYR A 366 -7.12 -5.25 13.23
C TYR A 366 -5.92 -4.66 12.51
N ALA A 367 -4.75 -5.29 12.62
CA ALA A 367 -3.64 -5.03 11.71
C ALA A 367 -3.78 -5.97 10.50
N TYR A 368 -3.67 -5.45 9.29
CA TYR A 368 -3.63 -6.22 8.06
C TYR A 368 -2.28 -5.99 7.38
N VAL A 369 -1.42 -7.01 7.38
CA VAL A 369 -0.13 -6.96 6.70
C VAL A 369 -0.34 -7.18 5.20
N GLN A 370 -0.15 -6.13 4.41
CA GLN A 370 -0.33 -6.18 2.96
C GLN A 370 0.86 -6.88 2.30
N ASN A 371 2.07 -6.34 2.44
CA ASN A 371 3.31 -6.94 1.91
C ASN A 371 4.39 -7.09 2.97
N VAL A 372 4.67 -6.05 3.76
CA VAL A 372 5.69 -6.09 4.81
C VAL A 372 5.17 -5.54 6.13
N SER A 373 5.44 -6.25 7.23
CA SER A 373 5.30 -5.72 8.58
C SER A 373 6.52 -6.15 9.39
N ALA A 374 7.60 -5.39 9.24
CA ALA A 374 8.89 -5.69 9.84
C ALA A 374 9.35 -4.55 10.76
N SER A 375 10.14 -4.87 11.78
CA SER A 375 10.71 -3.89 12.73
C SER A 375 9.59 -3.03 13.34
N GLY A 376 9.68 -1.70 13.25
CA GLY A 376 8.61 -0.78 13.66
C GLY A 376 7.24 -1.09 13.04
N GLY A 377 7.15 -1.65 11.83
CA GLY A 377 5.88 -2.08 11.25
C GLY A 377 5.21 -3.20 12.06
N TYR A 378 5.97 -4.21 12.48
CA TYR A 378 5.47 -5.28 13.36
C TYR A 378 5.17 -4.78 14.77
N TYR A 379 5.96 -3.80 15.24
CA TYR A 379 5.71 -3.10 16.49
C TYR A 379 4.32 -2.46 16.50
N LEU A 380 3.94 -1.72 15.45
CA LEU A 380 2.61 -1.12 15.32
C LEU A 380 1.51 -2.19 15.24
N SER A 381 1.73 -3.27 14.48
CA SER A 381 0.80 -4.39 14.39
C SER A 381 0.48 -5.02 15.75
N CYS A 382 1.47 -5.11 16.64
CA CYS A 382 1.28 -5.62 18.01
C CYS A 382 0.39 -4.73 18.89
N GLY A 383 0.08 -3.49 18.48
CA GLY A 383 -0.90 -2.65 19.17
C GLY A 383 -2.37 -3.02 18.86
N ALA A 384 -2.60 -3.73 17.76
CA ALA A 384 -3.93 -4.20 17.36
C ALA A 384 -4.38 -5.42 18.18
N SER A 385 -5.69 -5.66 18.21
CA SER A 385 -6.26 -6.82 18.90
C SER A 385 -6.01 -8.13 18.15
N LYS A 386 -5.94 -8.07 16.82
CA LYS A 386 -5.63 -9.20 15.93
C LYS A 386 -4.73 -8.74 14.79
N ILE A 387 -3.80 -9.59 14.39
CA ILE A 387 -2.88 -9.39 13.27
C ILE A 387 -3.23 -10.40 12.17
N TYR A 388 -3.76 -9.87 11.08
CA TYR A 388 -4.00 -10.58 9.84
C TYR A 388 -2.87 -10.29 8.85
N SER A 389 -2.62 -11.22 7.93
CA SER A 389 -1.65 -11.03 6.87
C SER A 389 -2.19 -11.53 5.55
N SER A 390 -1.75 -10.90 4.46
CA SER A 390 -1.83 -11.51 3.15
C SER A 390 -1.00 -12.80 3.10
N PRO A 391 -1.32 -13.78 2.22
CA PRO A 391 -0.62 -15.06 2.17
C PRO A 391 0.86 -15.00 1.80
N TYR A 392 1.33 -13.89 1.25
CA TYR A 392 2.70 -13.73 0.80
C TYR A 392 3.29 -12.41 1.29
N SER A 393 3.64 -12.37 2.58
CA SER A 393 4.17 -11.18 3.24
C SER A 393 5.40 -11.51 4.09
N ILE A 394 6.25 -10.50 4.31
CA ILE A 394 7.43 -10.59 5.19
C ILE A 394 7.10 -9.91 6.52
N VAL A 395 7.41 -10.61 7.62
CA VAL A 395 7.13 -10.16 8.99
C VAL A 395 8.33 -10.34 9.91
N GLY A 396 8.28 -9.74 11.10
CA GLY A 396 9.32 -9.89 12.12
C GLY A 396 10.31 -8.73 12.12
N SER A 397 11.61 -9.02 11.95
CA SER A 397 12.73 -8.09 12.20
C SER A 397 12.68 -7.45 13.60
N ILE A 398 12.35 -8.26 14.60
CA ILE A 398 12.19 -7.80 15.98
C ILE A 398 13.58 -7.54 16.58
N GLY A 399 13.93 -6.28 16.71
CA GLY A 399 15.24 -5.83 17.18
C GLY A 399 15.49 -4.36 16.84
N SER A 400 16.51 -3.77 17.45
CA SER A 400 16.87 -2.35 17.33
C SER A 400 18.24 -2.16 16.68
N ILE A 401 18.41 -1.05 15.97
CA ILE A 401 19.68 -0.68 15.34
C ILE A 401 19.84 0.83 15.31
N SER A 402 21.07 1.31 15.51
CA SER A 402 21.50 2.68 15.29
C SER A 402 22.80 2.71 14.50
N LEU A 403 22.93 3.72 13.65
CA LEU A 403 24.10 3.96 12.81
C LEU A 403 24.66 5.33 13.14
N ARG A 404 25.98 5.41 13.27
CA ARG A 404 26.72 6.68 13.42
C ARG A 404 27.81 6.75 12.37
N MET A 405 27.98 7.91 11.74
CA MET A 405 29.06 8.15 10.80
C MET A 405 30.25 8.82 11.50
N ASP A 406 31.44 8.32 11.22
CA ASP A 406 32.72 8.96 11.50
C ASP A 406 33.31 9.45 10.16
N LEU A 407 33.37 10.78 10.04
CA LEU A 407 33.81 11.51 8.85
C LEU A 407 35.21 12.12 9.03
N LYS A 408 35.93 11.85 10.13
CA LYS A 408 37.25 12.47 10.39
C LYS A 408 38.22 12.28 9.21
N ASN A 409 38.28 11.06 8.68
CA ASN A 409 39.19 10.74 7.58
C ASN A 409 38.74 11.36 6.25
N LEU A 410 37.43 11.51 6.02
CA LEU A 410 36.90 12.24 4.87
C LEU A 410 37.32 13.71 4.96
N TYR A 411 37.12 14.35 6.10
CA TYR A 411 37.52 15.75 6.29
C TYR A 411 39.02 15.93 6.12
N SER A 412 39.85 15.03 6.67
CA SER A 412 41.30 15.06 6.46
C SER A 412 41.68 15.01 4.99
N LYS A 413 40.98 14.21 4.16
CA LYS A 413 41.20 14.15 2.71
C LYS A 413 40.79 15.43 1.98
N LEU A 414 39.79 16.13 2.51
CA LEU A 414 39.31 17.41 1.99
C LEU A 414 40.10 18.61 2.53
N GLY A 415 41.12 18.40 3.36
CA GLY A 415 41.86 19.49 4.02
C GLY A 415 41.03 20.22 5.09
N VAL A 416 39.93 19.63 5.56
CA VAL A 416 39.03 20.21 6.57
C VAL A 416 39.40 19.69 7.96
N THR A 417 39.56 20.61 8.91
CA THR A 417 39.78 20.29 10.33
C THR A 417 38.63 20.84 11.16
N LYS A 418 38.12 20.03 12.09
CA LYS A 418 37.21 20.51 13.14
C LYS A 418 37.96 20.52 14.46
N ASP A 419 38.27 21.71 14.94
CA ASP A 419 38.79 21.88 16.29
C ASP A 419 37.64 21.83 17.31
N ARG A 420 37.73 20.93 18.29
CA ARG A 420 36.63 20.64 19.21
C ARG A 420 36.87 21.34 20.55
N VAL A 421 36.01 22.28 20.88
CA VAL A 421 35.97 22.92 22.21
C VAL A 421 34.72 22.46 22.97
N GLY A 422 34.86 22.23 24.27
CA GLY A 422 33.77 21.87 25.19
C GLY A 422 33.96 20.50 25.84
N PHE A 423 33.69 20.43 27.14
CA PHE A 423 34.00 19.28 27.99
C PHE A 423 32.75 18.85 28.76
N TYR A 424 32.17 17.72 28.37
CA TYR A 424 31.26 16.95 29.22
C TYR A 424 31.21 15.51 28.72
N LYS A 425 30.87 14.58 29.63
CA LYS A 425 30.80 13.15 29.35
C LYS A 425 29.85 12.88 28.17
N TYR A 426 30.24 12.02 27.24
CA TYR A 426 29.46 11.63 26.06
C TYR A 426 29.27 12.66 24.94
N ARG A 427 29.90 13.84 25.02
CA ARG A 427 29.81 14.89 23.98
C ARG A 427 30.22 14.41 22.58
N ASP A 428 31.15 13.47 22.52
CA ASP A 428 31.64 12.83 21.30
C ASP A 428 30.56 12.07 20.52
N LEU A 429 29.46 11.65 21.15
CA LEU A 429 28.29 11.10 20.46
C LEU A 429 27.63 12.12 19.52
N LEU A 430 27.71 13.41 19.86
CA LEU A 430 27.09 14.50 19.10
C LEU A 430 27.96 15.02 17.95
N SER A 431 29.12 14.41 17.71
CA SER A 431 30.01 14.83 16.64
C SER A 431 30.37 13.65 15.76
N GLU A 432 30.39 13.88 14.46
CA GLU A 432 30.83 12.96 13.42
C GLU A 432 32.35 13.00 13.18
N TYR A 433 33.09 13.83 13.93
CA TYR A 433 34.52 14.07 13.74
C TYR A 433 35.45 13.10 14.51
N GLY A 434 35.33 11.80 14.25
CA GLY A 434 36.22 10.78 14.82
C GLY A 434 35.48 9.68 15.59
N PRO A 435 36.19 8.65 16.06
CA PRO A 435 35.60 7.59 16.86
C PRO A 435 35.08 8.13 18.20
N ILE A 436 34.08 7.46 18.74
CA ILE A 436 33.61 7.72 20.12
C ILE A 436 34.50 7.01 21.15
N GLN A 437 34.49 7.55 22.36
CA GLN A 437 35.14 7.02 23.55
C GLN A 437 34.44 5.74 24.02
N ALA A 438 35.17 4.92 24.79
CA ALA A 438 34.67 3.64 25.30
C ALA A 438 33.39 3.79 26.15
N ASP A 439 33.31 4.84 26.97
CA ASP A 439 32.12 5.11 27.79
C ASP A 439 30.91 5.46 26.93
N SER A 440 31.09 6.29 25.91
CA SER A 440 30.06 6.65 24.92
C SER A 440 29.59 5.44 24.12
N LYS A 441 30.51 4.54 23.77
CA LYS A 441 30.17 3.28 23.13
C LYS A 441 29.30 2.40 24.03
N LYS A 442 29.67 2.24 25.31
CA LYS A 442 28.88 1.49 26.30
C LYS A 442 27.48 2.08 26.49
N LEU A 443 27.37 3.41 26.50
CA LEU A 443 26.07 4.10 26.57
C LEU A 443 25.21 3.76 25.34
N MET A 444 25.74 3.88 24.13
CA MET A 444 24.99 3.51 22.90
C MET A 444 24.55 2.04 22.89
N GLU A 445 25.43 1.12 23.33
CA GLU A 445 25.08 -0.29 23.46
C GLU A 445 23.98 -0.53 24.50
N GLN A 446 23.96 0.24 25.60
CA GLN A 446 22.89 0.20 26.60
C GLN A 446 21.57 0.72 26.02
N GLU A 447 21.58 1.87 25.35
CA GLU A 447 20.38 2.46 24.71
C GLU A 447 19.75 1.49 23.69
N ILE A 448 20.57 0.80 22.89
CA ILE A 448 20.07 -0.22 21.95
C ILE A 448 19.44 -1.41 22.68
N ARG A 449 20.04 -1.88 23.78
CA ARG A 449 19.48 -2.97 24.60
C ARG A 449 18.17 -2.54 25.28
N GLU A 450 18.08 -1.31 25.76
CA GLU A 450 16.84 -0.78 26.36
C GLU A 450 15.72 -0.65 25.32
N SER A 451 16.05 -0.13 24.12
CA SER A 451 15.13 -0.07 22.98
C SER A 451 14.64 -1.45 22.55
N GLU A 452 15.53 -2.44 22.49
CA GLU A 452 15.16 -3.84 22.21
C GLU A 452 14.30 -4.42 23.33
N GLY A 453 14.67 -4.24 24.59
CA GLY A 453 13.93 -4.75 25.74
C GLY A 453 12.50 -4.23 25.77
N LEU A 454 12.29 -2.95 25.43
CA LEU A 454 10.95 -2.38 25.29
C LEU A 454 10.17 -3.03 24.13
N PHE A 455 10.80 -3.21 22.96
CA PHE A 455 10.16 -3.89 21.84
C PHE A 455 9.79 -5.34 22.20
N TYR A 456 10.70 -6.07 22.84
CA TYR A 456 10.46 -7.44 23.27
C TYR A 456 9.30 -7.52 24.23
N LYS A 457 9.22 -6.59 25.19
CA LYS A 457 8.07 -6.49 26.09
C LYS A 457 6.76 -6.28 25.33
N ARG A 458 6.71 -5.36 24.36
CA ARG A 458 5.47 -5.11 23.58
C ARG A 458 5.02 -6.32 22.79
N VAL A 459 5.95 -7.04 22.16
CA VAL A 459 5.62 -8.25 21.41
C VAL A 459 5.22 -9.39 22.34
N ALA A 460 5.96 -9.59 23.44
CA ALA A 460 5.67 -10.60 24.44
C ALA A 460 4.27 -10.42 25.04
N ASP A 461 3.92 -9.18 25.42
CA ASP A 461 2.59 -8.83 25.95
C ASP A 461 1.49 -9.09 24.89
N ALA A 462 1.70 -8.68 23.64
CA ALA A 462 0.72 -8.83 22.57
C ALA A 462 0.50 -10.29 22.14
N ARG A 463 1.58 -11.08 22.03
CA ARG A 463 1.55 -12.48 21.56
C ARG A 463 1.44 -13.49 22.70
N LYS A 464 1.45 -13.02 23.96
CA LYS A 464 1.36 -13.84 25.18
C LYS A 464 2.45 -14.92 25.24
N ILE A 465 3.68 -14.53 24.93
CA ILE A 465 4.88 -15.37 25.02
C ILE A 465 5.89 -14.75 25.97
N SER A 466 6.78 -15.57 26.54
CA SER A 466 7.86 -15.04 27.39
C SER A 466 8.90 -14.28 26.55
N VAL A 467 9.56 -13.29 27.15
CA VAL A 467 10.66 -12.55 26.51
C VAL A 467 11.81 -13.48 26.12
N SER A 468 12.11 -14.51 26.91
CA SER A 468 13.17 -15.48 26.60
C SER A 468 12.83 -16.33 25.37
N THR A 469 11.58 -16.80 25.26
CA THR A 469 11.11 -17.49 24.06
C THR A 469 11.14 -16.59 22.84
N LEU A 470 10.75 -15.32 23.01
CA LEU A 470 10.77 -14.33 21.94
C LEU A 470 12.19 -14.13 21.41
N ASP A 471 13.16 -13.82 22.28
CA ASP A 471 14.57 -13.61 21.91
C ASP A 471 15.14 -14.80 21.12
N GLN A 472 15.01 -16.01 21.67
CA GLN A 472 15.57 -17.21 21.07
C GLN A 472 14.98 -17.53 19.69
N ARG A 473 13.66 -17.39 19.53
CA ARG A 473 12.95 -17.86 18.35
C ARG A 473 12.70 -16.79 17.29
N PHE A 474 12.25 -15.60 17.68
CA PHE A 474 11.74 -14.56 16.77
C PHE A 474 12.49 -13.22 16.86
N GLY A 475 13.32 -13.04 17.90
CA GLY A 475 14.10 -11.85 18.16
C GLY A 475 15.36 -11.74 17.30
N GLN A 476 16.32 -10.97 17.80
CA GLN A 476 17.66 -10.77 17.25
C GLN A 476 17.69 -10.17 15.84
N GLY A 477 16.56 -9.60 15.38
CA GLY A 477 16.38 -9.01 14.07
C GLY A 477 16.00 -9.99 12.94
N LYS A 478 15.67 -11.25 13.24
CA LYS A 478 15.29 -12.24 12.21
C LYS A 478 14.03 -11.84 11.44
N VAL A 479 14.00 -12.11 10.14
CA VAL A 479 12.84 -11.95 9.27
C VAL A 479 12.23 -13.29 8.90
N PHE A 480 10.92 -13.31 8.69
CA PHE A 480 10.12 -14.52 8.47
C PHE A 480 9.04 -14.28 7.42
N THR A 481 8.51 -15.35 6.83
CA THR A 481 7.26 -15.27 6.05
C THR A 481 6.05 -15.25 6.98
N ALA A 482 4.93 -14.70 6.50
CA ALA A 482 3.66 -14.77 7.21
C ALA A 482 3.24 -16.21 7.55
N SER A 483 3.47 -17.16 6.63
CA SER A 483 3.15 -18.58 6.82
C SER A 483 3.89 -19.21 8.00
N GLN A 484 5.16 -18.82 8.24
CA GLN A 484 5.92 -19.23 9.41
C GLN A 484 5.35 -18.63 10.70
N PHE A 485 5.10 -17.31 10.70
CA PHE A 485 4.53 -16.63 11.86
C PHE A 485 3.13 -17.12 12.23
N LEU A 486 2.32 -17.55 11.26
CA LEU A 486 1.01 -18.14 11.54
C LEU A 486 1.15 -19.45 12.31
N LYS A 487 2.05 -20.35 11.86
CA LYS A 487 2.31 -21.64 12.53
C LYS A 487 2.73 -21.44 13.99
N ASP A 488 3.51 -20.39 14.23
CA ASP A 488 4.03 -20.03 15.54
C ASP A 488 3.12 -19.09 16.35
N LYS A 489 1.92 -18.77 15.84
CA LYS A 489 0.95 -17.84 16.47
C LYS A 489 1.53 -16.46 16.76
N MET A 490 2.46 -16.00 15.93
CA MET A 490 2.98 -14.63 15.92
C MET A 490 2.10 -13.70 15.05
N ILE A 491 1.27 -14.27 14.18
CA ILE A 491 0.08 -13.61 13.61
C ILE A 491 -1.15 -14.49 13.86
N ASP A 492 -2.34 -13.92 13.70
CA ASP A 492 -3.61 -14.57 14.05
C ASP A 492 -4.30 -15.25 12.87
N SER A 493 -4.16 -14.70 11.66
CA SER A 493 -4.78 -15.28 10.47
C SER A 493 -4.07 -14.85 9.17
N ILE A 494 -4.22 -15.68 8.15
CA ILE A 494 -3.80 -15.38 6.78
C ILE A 494 -5.05 -15.41 5.89
N THR A 495 -5.33 -14.29 5.23
CA THR A 495 -6.47 -14.15 4.32
C THR A 495 -6.29 -12.92 3.41
N ASP A 496 -7.08 -12.82 2.35
CA ASP A 496 -7.12 -11.61 1.53
C ASP A 496 -7.88 -10.48 2.25
N PHE A 497 -7.74 -9.25 1.77
CA PHE A 497 -8.35 -8.08 2.43
C PHE A 497 -9.86 -8.24 2.64
N LEU A 498 -10.56 -8.82 1.66
CA LEU A 498 -12.00 -9.03 1.74
C LEU A 498 -12.39 -10.17 2.69
N GLY A 499 -11.56 -11.20 2.85
CA GLY A 499 -11.72 -12.20 3.90
C GLY A 499 -11.68 -11.59 5.30
N LEU A 500 -10.73 -10.69 5.57
CA LEU A 500 -10.70 -9.91 6.83
C LEU A 500 -11.99 -9.09 7.00
N VAL A 501 -12.46 -8.43 5.95
CA VAL A 501 -13.71 -7.67 5.98
C VAL A 501 -14.90 -8.56 6.35
N ASP A 502 -14.94 -9.80 5.83
CA ASP A 502 -16.02 -10.74 6.13
C ASP A 502 -15.91 -11.30 7.56
N ASP A 503 -14.70 -11.51 8.10
CA ASP A 503 -14.49 -11.82 9.52
C ASP A 503 -14.96 -10.69 10.46
N ILE A 504 -14.66 -9.43 10.10
CA ILE A 504 -15.11 -8.25 10.86
C ILE A 504 -16.64 -8.18 10.89
N LYS A 505 -17.30 -8.48 9.77
CA LYS A 505 -18.78 -8.55 9.71
C LYS A 505 -19.34 -9.60 10.67
N GLN A 506 -18.73 -10.77 10.71
CA GLN A 506 -19.13 -11.83 11.63
C GLN A 506 -18.96 -11.40 13.10
N GLU A 507 -17.83 -10.78 13.44
CA GLU A 507 -17.55 -10.29 14.79
C GLU A 507 -18.49 -9.15 15.21
N LEU A 508 -18.81 -8.24 14.28
CA LEU A 508 -19.81 -7.18 14.48
C LEU A 508 -21.26 -7.67 14.40
N LYS A 509 -21.50 -8.95 14.10
CA LYS A 509 -22.84 -9.56 13.92
C LYS A 509 -23.71 -8.77 12.95
N THR A 510 -23.13 -8.37 11.82
CA THR A 510 -23.80 -7.57 10.77
C THR A 510 -23.51 -8.12 9.38
N GLU A 511 -24.49 -8.08 8.50
CA GLU A 511 -24.29 -8.46 7.08
C GLU A 511 -23.64 -7.35 6.26
N ARG A 512 -23.79 -6.09 6.71
CA ARG A 512 -23.35 -4.90 5.98
C ARG A 512 -22.55 -3.97 6.86
N ILE A 513 -21.54 -3.37 6.25
CA ILE A 513 -20.65 -2.37 6.84
C ILE A 513 -20.42 -1.28 5.79
N GLN A 514 -20.08 -0.09 6.27
CA GLN A 514 -19.52 0.94 5.41
C GLN A 514 -17.99 0.93 5.56
N LEU A 515 -17.27 0.59 4.50
CA LEU A 515 -15.82 0.77 4.45
C LEU A 515 -15.51 2.26 4.23
N GLN A 516 -14.63 2.81 5.06
CA GLN A 516 -14.17 4.19 4.93
C GLN A 516 -12.65 4.20 4.86
N TYR A 517 -12.11 4.39 3.66
CA TYR A 517 -10.67 4.55 3.45
C TYR A 517 -10.23 5.95 3.90
N LEU A 518 -9.20 6.01 4.74
CA LEU A 518 -8.62 7.26 5.24
C LEU A 518 -7.22 7.46 4.66
N PRO A 519 -7.10 7.82 3.36
CA PRO A 519 -5.81 7.98 2.72
C PRO A 519 -5.01 9.12 3.33
N THR A 520 -3.69 9.04 3.22
CA THR A 520 -2.82 10.20 3.45
C THR A 520 -3.16 11.28 2.41
N LEU A 521 -3.23 12.55 2.84
CA LEU A 521 -3.50 13.67 1.93
C LEU A 521 -2.22 14.10 1.22
N PHE A 522 -2.24 14.12 -0.11
CA PHE A 522 -1.18 14.73 -0.92
C PHE A 522 -1.51 16.21 -1.19
N THR A 523 -0.70 17.11 -0.63
CA THR A 523 -0.96 18.56 -0.65
C THR A 523 -0.12 19.28 -1.70
N PHE A 524 -0.54 20.48 -2.11
CA PHE A 524 0.24 21.34 -3.01
C PHE A 524 1.63 21.68 -2.45
N GLN A 525 1.74 21.83 -1.13
CA GLN A 525 3.02 22.02 -0.47
C GLN A 525 3.93 20.78 -0.60
N SER A 526 3.36 19.57 -0.56
CA SER A 526 4.09 18.33 -0.83
C SER A 526 4.57 18.28 -2.29
N PHE A 527 3.73 18.67 -3.24
CA PHE A 527 4.06 18.73 -4.67
C PHE A 527 5.19 19.73 -5.00
N LEU A 528 5.09 20.99 -4.54
CA LEU A 528 6.14 21.98 -4.79
C LEU A 528 7.51 21.54 -4.23
N LYS A 529 7.51 20.75 -3.16
CA LYS A 529 8.72 20.22 -2.55
C LYS A 529 9.20 18.91 -3.18
N SER A 530 8.34 18.19 -3.91
CA SER A 530 8.71 16.99 -4.68
C SER A 530 9.32 17.33 -6.04
N LEU A 531 9.07 18.54 -6.56
CA LEU A 531 9.79 19.07 -7.71
C LEU A 531 11.28 19.21 -7.34
N LYS A 532 12.14 18.44 -8.03
CA LYS A 532 13.60 18.54 -7.86
C LYS A 532 14.06 19.99 -8.09
N PRO A 533 15.14 20.46 -7.43
CA PRO A 533 15.72 21.79 -7.66
C PRO A 533 15.98 22.09 -9.15
N SER A 534 16.29 21.06 -9.95
CA SER A 534 16.53 21.14 -11.39
C SER A 534 15.32 21.60 -12.23
N PHE A 535 14.09 21.42 -11.72
CA PHE A 535 12.88 21.87 -12.43
C PHE A 535 12.59 23.35 -12.19
N LEU A 536 12.91 23.86 -10.99
CA LEU A 536 12.81 25.28 -10.66
C LEU A 536 13.89 26.10 -11.38
N SER A 537 15.11 25.55 -11.52
CA SER A 537 16.16 26.18 -12.34
C SER A 537 15.84 26.21 -13.84
N ALA A 538 15.06 25.25 -14.35
CA ALA A 538 14.61 25.24 -15.74
C ALA A 538 13.51 26.30 -16.00
N PHE A 539 12.73 26.66 -14.99
CA PHE A 539 11.74 27.75 -15.07
C PHE A 539 12.37 29.14 -14.92
N GLU A 540 13.47 29.26 -14.17
CA GLU A 540 14.22 30.53 -14.07
C GLU A 540 15.03 30.88 -15.33
N PHE A 541 15.31 29.92 -16.22
CA PHE A 541 16.14 30.13 -17.41
C PHE A 541 15.37 30.41 -18.72
N ARG A 542 14.03 30.49 -18.69
CA ARG A 542 13.20 30.96 -19.82
C ARG A 542 12.43 32.22 -19.46
N LYS A 543 13.15 33.30 -19.14
CA LYS A 543 12.62 34.66 -19.27
C LYS A 543 12.53 35.02 -20.76
N ASN A 544 11.44 34.63 -21.42
CA ASN A 544 11.00 35.30 -22.64
C ASN A 544 10.28 36.59 -22.24
N GLU A 545 10.74 37.72 -22.76
CA GLU A 545 10.26 39.09 -22.48
C GLU A 545 8.75 39.29 -22.74
N ALA A 546 8.12 38.38 -23.48
CA ALA A 546 6.67 38.38 -23.73
C ALA A 546 5.83 38.09 -22.47
N LEU A 547 6.31 37.30 -21.51
CA LEU A 547 5.54 36.95 -20.31
C LEU A 547 5.54 38.08 -19.26
N SER A 548 6.61 38.89 -19.22
CA SER A 548 6.72 40.06 -18.33
C SER A 548 5.78 41.19 -18.71
N ALA A 549 5.48 41.37 -20.00
CA ALA A 549 4.52 42.37 -20.47
C ALA A 549 3.07 41.99 -20.08
N LEU A 550 2.70 40.72 -20.25
CA LEU A 550 1.38 40.19 -19.92
C LEU A 550 1.09 40.13 -18.41
N LEU A 551 2.15 39.95 -17.60
CA LEU A 551 2.04 39.99 -16.14
C LEU A 551 1.91 41.41 -15.58
N ASN A 552 2.49 42.43 -16.23
CA ASN A 552 2.40 43.80 -15.72
C ASN A 552 1.05 44.49 -15.99
N GLU A 553 0.37 44.17 -17.10
CA GLU A 553 -1.00 44.66 -17.34
C GLU A 553 -2.02 44.00 -16.39
N SER A 554 -1.90 42.69 -16.13
CA SER A 554 -2.83 41.97 -15.24
C SER A 554 -2.61 42.23 -13.74
N LEU A 555 -1.39 42.66 -13.33
CA LEU A 555 -1.09 43.00 -11.94
C LEU A 555 -1.48 44.44 -11.54
N GLY A 556 -1.74 45.32 -12.52
CA GLY A 556 -2.24 46.68 -12.29
C GLY A 556 -3.70 46.70 -11.81
N GLU A 557 -4.56 45.89 -12.43
CA GLU A 557 -5.99 45.81 -12.07
C GLU A 557 -6.26 44.92 -10.83
N ALA A 558 -5.42 43.93 -10.55
CA ALA A 558 -5.58 43.05 -9.39
C ALA A 558 -5.19 43.70 -8.04
N ARG A 559 -4.42 44.79 -8.05
CA ARG A 559 -3.98 45.47 -6.81
C ARG A 559 -5.04 46.36 -6.16
N SER A 560 -6.10 46.75 -6.87
CA SER A 560 -7.18 47.58 -6.32
C SER A 560 -8.33 46.76 -5.70
N SER A 561 -8.53 45.49 -6.10
CA SER A 561 -9.64 44.65 -5.61
C SER A 561 -9.27 43.71 -4.44
N LEU A 562 -7.98 43.38 -4.27
CA LEU A 562 -7.51 42.49 -3.20
C LEU A 562 -7.27 43.18 -1.85
N LYS A 563 -7.06 44.50 -1.82
CA LYS A 563 -6.88 45.27 -0.57
C LYS A 563 -8.19 45.61 0.14
N LYS A 564 -9.35 45.48 -0.51
CA LYS A 564 -10.68 45.69 0.09
C LYS A 564 -11.35 44.42 0.65
N LYS A 565 -10.74 43.24 0.50
CA LYS A 565 -11.27 41.97 1.02
C LYS A 565 -10.49 41.35 2.20
N PHE A 566 -9.48 42.06 2.72
CA PHE A 566 -8.64 41.58 3.83
C PHE A 566 -8.77 42.41 5.12
N LEU A 567 -9.91 43.06 5.31
CA LEU A 567 -10.30 43.65 6.58
C LEU A 567 -11.74 43.22 6.88
N PHE A 568 -11.94 42.74 8.10
CA PHE A 568 -13.14 42.16 8.73
C PHE A 568 -13.22 40.64 8.79
N SER A 569 -12.99 40.19 10.03
CA SER A 569 -13.53 39.02 10.71
C SER A 569 -14.84 38.49 10.16
N GLU A 570 -14.83 37.25 9.67
CA GLU A 570 -15.87 36.24 9.87
C GLU A 570 -15.38 34.91 9.28
N GLY A 571 -15.42 33.85 10.08
CA GLY A 571 -14.91 32.52 9.68
C GLY A 571 -14.63 31.57 10.84
N GLN A 572 -14.71 32.05 12.09
CA GLN A 572 -14.79 31.18 13.28
C GLN A 572 -16.16 30.51 13.46
N PHE A 573 -17.04 30.46 12.45
CA PHE A 573 -18.38 29.87 12.59
C PHE A 573 -18.84 28.87 11.51
N LEU A 574 -17.96 28.36 10.62
CA LEU A 574 -18.40 27.47 9.53
C LEU A 574 -17.68 26.12 9.34
N PHE A 575 -16.77 25.70 10.22
CA PHE A 575 -16.16 24.35 10.12
C PHE A 575 -16.07 23.60 11.45
N ARG A 576 -17.18 23.56 12.19
CA ARG A 576 -17.45 22.54 13.22
C ARG A 576 -18.84 21.93 13.02
N SER A 577 -19.04 21.11 12.00
CA SER A 577 -19.99 19.98 12.07
C SER A 577 -19.78 18.97 10.93
N SER A 578 -19.88 17.70 11.29
CA SER A 578 -19.58 16.49 10.50
C SER A 578 -20.76 15.99 9.67
N PHE A 579 -21.35 16.82 8.80
CA PHE A 579 -22.60 16.43 8.11
C PHE A 579 -22.63 16.58 6.57
N TRP A 580 -21.70 17.30 5.92
CA TRP A 580 -21.89 17.68 4.50
C TRP A 580 -20.86 17.20 3.45
N ASN A 581 -19.91 16.32 3.79
CA ASN A 581 -18.95 15.79 2.80
C ASN A 581 -19.23 14.36 2.31
N GLN A 582 -20.51 14.00 2.11
CA GLN A 582 -20.88 12.83 1.30
C GLN A 582 -21.85 13.26 0.21
N GLY A 583 -21.31 13.43 -0.99
CA GLY A 583 -22.01 13.53 -2.27
C GLY A 583 -21.12 12.92 -3.32
#